data_AF-A0A962W8K6-F1
#
_entry.id   AF-A0A962W8K6-F1
#
_cell.length_a   1.000
_cell.length_b   1.000
_cell.length_c   1.000
_cell.angle_alpha   90.00
_cell.angle_beta   90.00
_cell.angle_gamma   90.00
#
_symmetry.space_group_name_H-M   'P 1'
#
loop_
_entity.id
_entity.type
_entity.pdbx_description
1 polymer ?
#
loop_
_entity_poly.entity_id
_entity_poly.type
_entity_poly.pdbx_seq_one_letter_code
_entity_poly.pdbx_strand_id
1 'polypeptide(L)'
;ADPHRDMRAGYLELIDKLAGRARHVSVATHDPRLAAEAVAKLRAAGTPCNLELLYGLPRRASIAQARKLGLDVRMYIPYGEAYRPYALSQVRRKPWILWWLARDLLVSLCTRRSP
;
A
#
# COMPACT_ATOMS: atom_id res chain seq x y z
N ALA A 1 -14.61 8.27 -17.67
CA ALA A 1 -14.48 7.17 -16.69
C ALA A 1 -15.87 6.90 -16.14
N ASP A 2 -16.32 5.65 -16.14
CA ASP A 2 -17.63 5.26 -15.60
C ASP A 2 -17.62 5.39 -14.07
N PRO A 3 -18.48 6.26 -13.47
CA PRO A 3 -18.53 6.47 -12.01
C PRO A 3 -18.97 5.24 -11.21
N HIS A 4 -19.63 4.27 -11.83
CA HIS A 4 -20.19 3.09 -11.15
C HIS A 4 -19.31 1.84 -11.24
N ARG A 5 -18.19 1.94 -11.95
CA ARG A 5 -17.30 0.81 -12.16
C ARG A 5 -16.68 0.36 -10.83
N ASP A 6 -16.68 -0.95 -10.60
CA ASP A 6 -15.91 -1.54 -9.51
C ASP A 6 -14.42 -1.27 -9.71
N MET A 7 -13.87 -0.41 -8.84
CA MET A 7 -12.46 -0.03 -8.87
C MET A 7 -11.54 -1.22 -8.63
N ARG A 8 -11.97 -2.23 -7.87
CA ARG A 8 -11.17 -3.41 -7.59
C ARG A 8 -11.02 -4.29 -8.83
N ALA A 9 -12.14 -4.58 -9.50
CA ALA A 9 -12.13 -5.30 -10.78
C ALA A 9 -11.30 -4.55 -11.82
N GLY A 10 -11.53 -3.23 -11.97
CA GLY A 10 -10.76 -2.40 -12.90
C GLY A 10 -9.25 -2.39 -12.60
N TYR A 11 -8.86 -2.36 -11.33
CA TYR A 11 -7.45 -2.47 -10.93
C TYR A 11 -6.85 -3.81 -11.37
N LEU A 12 -7.55 -4.92 -11.12
CA LEU A 12 -7.07 -6.25 -11.48
C LEU A 12 -7.01 -6.48 -13.00
N GLU A 13 -7.91 -5.88 -13.77
CA GLU A 13 -7.82 -5.88 -15.24
C GLU A 13 -6.57 -5.16 -15.75
N LEU A 14 -6.16 -4.06 -15.09
CA LEU A 14 -4.91 -3.38 -15.43
C LEU A 14 -3.69 -4.26 -15.09
N ILE A 15 -3.74 -4.97 -13.96
CA ILE A 15 -2.71 -5.94 -13.61
C ILE A 15 -2.60 -7.03 -14.68
N ASP A 16 -3.72 -7.58 -15.15
CA ASP A 16 -3.72 -8.59 -16.22
C ASP A 16 -3.08 -8.07 -17.52
N LYS A 17 -3.32 -6.80 -17.86
CA LYS A 17 -2.72 -6.17 -19.05
C LYS A 17 -1.22 -5.96 -18.92
N LEU A 18 -0.71 -5.78 -17.70
CA LEU A 18 0.72 -5.57 -17.43
C LEU A 18 1.47 -6.90 -17.26
N ALA A 19 0.79 -7.94 -16.78
CA ALA A 19 1.36 -9.26 -16.54
C ALA A 19 1.98 -9.84 -17.83
N GLY A 20 3.24 -10.27 -17.73
CA GLY A 20 4.05 -10.81 -18.81
C GLY A 20 4.58 -9.78 -19.81
N ARG A 21 4.19 -8.50 -19.69
CA ARG A 21 4.51 -7.43 -20.66
C ARG A 21 5.34 -6.32 -20.05
N ALA A 22 5.12 -6.00 -18.78
CA ALA A 22 5.91 -5.02 -18.05
C ALA A 22 7.23 -5.64 -17.57
N ARG A 23 8.31 -4.84 -17.60
CA ARG A 23 9.60 -5.24 -17.01
C ARG A 23 9.51 -5.47 -15.50
N HIS A 24 8.70 -4.65 -14.83
CA HIS A 24 8.49 -4.68 -13.37
C HIS A 24 7.18 -3.94 -13.04
N VAL A 25 6.46 -4.41 -12.01
CA VAL A 25 5.20 -3.79 -11.56
C VAL A 25 5.24 -3.50 -10.05
N SER A 26 5.07 -2.23 -9.69
CA SER A 26 4.81 -1.82 -8.31
C SER A 26 3.32 -1.91 -7.99
N VAL A 27 2.93 -2.80 -7.08
CA VAL A 27 1.55 -2.93 -6.62
C VAL A 27 1.31 -1.95 -5.47
N ALA A 28 0.81 -0.76 -5.79
CA ALA A 28 0.54 0.29 -4.80
C ALA A 28 -0.87 0.14 -4.19
N THR A 29 -0.99 -0.54 -3.06
CA THR A 29 -2.27 -0.71 -2.35
C THR A 29 -2.10 -1.04 -0.87
N HIS A 30 -2.99 -0.49 -0.03
CA HIS A 30 -3.10 -0.83 1.38
C HIS A 30 -4.04 -2.02 1.63
N ASP A 31 -4.82 -2.46 0.64
CA ASP A 31 -5.69 -3.64 0.76
C ASP A 31 -4.87 -4.93 0.60
N PRO A 32 -4.72 -5.74 1.67
CA PRO A 32 -3.92 -6.96 1.61
C PRO A 32 -4.51 -8.04 0.69
N ARG A 33 -5.84 -8.11 0.52
CA ARG A 33 -6.47 -9.10 -0.37
C ARG A 33 -6.23 -8.73 -1.82
N LEU A 34 -6.42 -7.46 -2.16
CA LEU A 34 -6.13 -6.96 -3.50
C LEU A 34 -4.64 -7.11 -3.85
N ALA A 35 -3.74 -6.82 -2.92
CA ALA A 35 -2.31 -7.05 -3.10
C ALA A 35 -2.00 -8.52 -3.40
N ALA A 36 -2.60 -9.46 -2.67
CA ALA A 36 -2.40 -10.89 -2.87
C ALA A 36 -2.83 -11.35 -4.27
N GLU A 37 -4.01 -10.94 -4.72
CA GLU A 37 -4.54 -11.30 -6.04
C GLU A 37 -3.72 -10.69 -7.17
N ALA A 38 -3.33 -9.41 -7.06
CA ALA A 38 -2.49 -8.76 -8.06
C ALA A 38 -1.12 -9.45 -8.19
N VAL A 39 -0.49 -9.75 -7.05
CA VAL A 39 0.82 -10.43 -7.02
C VAL A 39 0.73 -11.84 -7.58
N ALA A 40 -0.35 -12.58 -7.27
CA ALA A 40 -0.56 -13.92 -7.82
C ALA A 40 -0.60 -13.90 -9.35
N LYS A 41 -1.35 -12.96 -9.94
CA LYS A 41 -1.43 -12.76 -11.40
C LYS A 41 -0.08 -12.40 -12.02
N LEU A 42 0.65 -11.46 -11.41
CA LEU A 42 1.96 -11.04 -11.91
C LEU A 42 2.99 -12.18 -11.85
N ARG A 43 3.02 -12.94 -10.75
CA ARG A 43 3.92 -14.09 -10.59
C ARG A 43 3.61 -15.23 -11.55
N ALA A 44 2.33 -15.52 -11.78
CA ALA A 44 1.92 -16.53 -12.75
C ALA A 44 2.45 -16.21 -14.16
N ALA A 45 2.55 -14.92 -14.51
CA ALA A 45 3.12 -14.45 -15.76
C ALA A 45 4.63 -14.15 -15.71
N GLY A 46 5.33 -14.52 -14.62
CA GLY A 46 6.77 -14.30 -14.46
C GLY A 46 7.19 -12.82 -14.34
N THR A 47 6.26 -11.91 -14.02
CA THR A 47 6.53 -10.48 -13.92
C THR A 47 7.07 -10.11 -12.54
N PRO A 48 8.29 -9.54 -12.44
CA PRO A 48 8.82 -9.02 -11.19
C PRO A 48 7.91 -7.95 -10.59
N CYS A 49 7.70 -8.02 -9.27
CA CYS A 49 6.84 -7.07 -8.58
C CYS A 49 7.25 -6.83 -7.13
N ASN A 50 6.81 -5.69 -6.60
CA ASN A 50 6.96 -5.31 -5.20
C ASN A 50 5.66 -4.68 -4.69
N LEU A 51 5.52 -4.55 -3.37
CA LEU A 51 4.41 -3.82 -2.76
C LEU A 51 4.80 -2.37 -2.48
N GLU A 52 3.91 -1.43 -2.77
CA GLU A 52 4.07 -0.01 -2.45
C GLU A 52 2.98 0.47 -1.49
N LEU A 53 3.40 1.19 -0.45
CA LEU A 53 2.52 1.72 0.59
C LEU A 53 2.78 3.20 0.82
N LEU A 54 1.73 3.94 1.15
CA LEU A 54 1.82 5.33 1.53
C LEU A 54 2.26 5.48 2.99
N TYR A 55 3.22 6.37 3.24
CA TYR A 55 3.55 6.77 4.59
C TYR A 55 2.39 7.58 5.20
N GLY A 56 1.85 7.12 6.34
CA GLY A 56 0.77 7.80 7.04
C GLY A 56 -0.54 7.00 7.09
N LEU A 57 -0.67 5.95 6.27
CA LEU A 57 -1.83 5.07 6.25
C LEU A 57 -1.58 3.74 6.98
N PRO A 58 -2.64 3.06 7.46
CA PRO A 58 -2.52 1.76 8.11
C PRO A 58 -1.78 0.75 7.23
N ARG A 59 -0.64 0.24 7.72
CA ARG A 59 0.29 -0.57 6.93
C ARG A 59 0.54 -1.98 7.48
N ARG A 60 0.10 -2.25 8.73
CA ARG A 60 0.42 -3.51 9.42
C ARG A 60 -0.05 -4.74 8.65
N ALA A 61 -1.31 -4.74 8.21
CA ALA A 61 -1.88 -5.86 7.46
C ALA A 61 -1.19 -6.04 6.09
N SER A 62 -0.91 -4.96 5.38
CA SER A 62 -0.22 -4.97 4.09
C SER A 62 1.23 -5.45 4.22
N ILE A 63 1.96 -5.02 5.24
CA ILE A 63 3.33 -5.49 5.53
C ILE A 63 3.33 -6.98 5.91
N ALA A 64 2.39 -7.43 6.74
CA ALA A 64 2.25 -8.84 7.06
C ALA A 64 1.97 -9.66 5.80
N GLN A 65 1.13 -9.15 4.90
CA GLN A 65 0.84 -9.79 3.62
C GLN A 65 2.07 -9.81 2.70
N ALA A 66 2.83 -8.71 2.61
CA ALA A 66 4.05 -8.65 1.83
C ALA A 66 5.09 -9.68 2.31
N ARG A 67 5.26 -9.82 3.64
CA ARG A 67 6.13 -10.84 4.23
C ARG A 67 5.69 -12.25 3.87
N LYS A 68 4.39 -12.57 3.98
CA LYS A 68 3.85 -13.88 3.59
C LYS A 68 4.09 -14.18 2.11
N LEU A 69 4.01 -13.16 1.26
CA LEU A 69 4.25 -13.31 -0.17
C LEU A 69 5.74 -13.29 -0.50
N GLY A 70 6.65 -12.88 0.40
CA GLY A 70 8.06 -12.70 0.10
C GLY A 70 8.30 -11.55 -0.89
N LEU A 71 7.68 -10.39 -0.62
CA LEU A 71 7.81 -9.18 -1.44
C LEU A 71 8.58 -8.10 -0.71
N ASP A 72 9.37 -7.34 -1.47
CA ASP A 72 9.91 -6.07 -1.02
C ASP A 72 8.79 -5.04 -0.83
N VAL A 73 8.88 -4.26 0.23
CA VAL A 73 7.94 -3.16 0.52
C VAL A 73 8.65 -1.83 0.31
N ARG A 74 8.07 -1.00 -0.55
CA ARG A 74 8.48 0.37 -0.78
C ARG A 74 7.50 1.33 -0.14
N MET A 75 8.03 2.39 0.45
CA MET A 75 7.26 3.35 1.23
C MET A 75 7.32 4.70 0.53
N TYR A 76 6.18 5.21 0.11
CA TYR A 76 6.06 6.57 -0.41
C TYR A 76 6.07 7.55 0.76
N ILE A 77 7.17 8.29 0.91
CA ILE A 77 7.34 9.31 1.93
C ILE A 77 7.16 10.68 1.27
N PRO A 78 6.03 11.36 1.52
CA PRO A 78 5.88 12.74 1.08
C PRO A 78 6.78 13.66 1.93
N TYR A 79 7.42 14.64 1.29
CA TYR A 79 8.31 15.61 1.96
C TYR A 79 8.11 17.02 1.39
N GLY A 80 8.49 18.05 2.15
CA GLY A 80 8.43 19.47 1.75
C GLY A 80 7.23 20.28 2.27
N GLU A 81 7.32 21.61 2.18
CA GLU A 81 6.33 22.59 2.68
C GLU A 81 4.93 22.40 2.05
N ALA A 82 4.89 22.01 0.77
CA ALA A 82 3.66 21.79 0.01
C ALA A 82 2.83 20.59 0.50
N TYR A 83 3.41 19.69 1.29
CA TYR A 83 2.68 18.56 1.86
C TYR A 83 1.78 18.96 3.04
N ARG A 84 2.08 20.07 3.73
CA ARG A 84 1.35 20.55 4.91
C ARG A 84 -0.16 20.69 4.66
N PRO A 85 -0.65 21.37 3.59
CA PRO A 85 -2.08 21.47 3.33
C PRO A 85 -2.73 20.12 3.01
N TYR A 86 -2.03 19.22 2.30
CA TYR A 86 -2.54 17.87 2.01
C TYR A 86 -2.69 17.04 3.28
N ALA A 87 -1.66 17.00 4.14
CA ALA A 87 -1.72 16.32 5.43
C ALA A 87 -2.86 16.86 6.30
N LEU A 88 -3.02 18.19 6.36
CA LEU A 88 -4.09 18.84 7.12
C LEU A 88 -5.48 18.49 6.57
N SER A 89 -5.63 18.42 5.24
CA SER A 89 -6.90 18.04 4.59
C SER A 89 -7.30 16.60 4.87
N GLN A 90 -6.33 15.67 4.92
CA GLN A 90 -6.58 14.25 5.22
C GLN A 90 -6.94 14.06 6.70
N VAL A 91 -6.26 14.77 7.61
CA VAL A 91 -6.59 14.80 9.04
C VAL A 91 -8.00 15.35 9.27
N ARG A 92 -8.36 16.44 8.58
CA ARG A 92 -9.72 17.02 8.65
C ARG A 92 -10.78 16.06 8.13
N ARG A 93 -10.52 15.34 7.05
CA ARG A 93 -11.46 14.37 6.46
C ARG A 93 -11.61 13.09 7.28
N LYS A 94 -10.55 12.65 7.96
CA LYS A 94 -10.50 11.37 8.67
C LYS A 94 -9.70 11.51 9.97
N PRO A 95 -10.30 12.06 11.04
CA PRO A 95 -9.59 12.34 12.30
C PRO A 95 -9.05 11.08 12.98
N TRP A 96 -9.64 9.91 12.71
CA TRP A 96 -9.17 8.61 13.20
C TRP A 96 -7.76 8.24 12.72
N ILE A 97 -7.27 8.86 11.64
CA ILE A 97 -5.89 8.67 11.15
C ILE A 97 -4.88 9.13 12.20
N LEU A 98 -5.15 10.22 12.93
CA LEU A 98 -4.28 10.70 14.00
C LEU A 98 -4.18 9.68 15.14
N TRP A 99 -5.31 9.11 15.56
CA TRP A 99 -5.33 8.08 16.59
C TRP A 99 -4.57 6.83 16.16
N TRP A 100 -4.71 6.43 14.90
CA TRP A 100 -3.96 5.32 14.33
C TRP A 100 -2.45 5.58 14.27
N LEU A 101 -2.02 6.79 13.88
CA LEU A 101 -0.62 7.18 13.88
C LEU A 101 -0.02 7.19 15.28
N ALA A 102 -0.74 7.73 16.27
CA ALA A 102 -0.31 7.75 17.66
C ALA A 102 -0.17 6.33 18.22
N ARG A 103 -1.14 5.44 17.93
CA ARG A 103 -1.08 4.02 18.32
C ARG A 103 0.10 3.30 17.67
N ASP A 104 0.38 3.57 16.39
CA ASP A 104 1.49 2.93 15.69
C ASP A 104 2.85 3.38 16.25
N LEU A 105 2.98 4.67 16.58
CA LEU A 105 4.17 5.24 17.22
C LEU A 105 4.41 4.65 18.62
N LEU A 106 3.39 4.60 19.47
CA LEU A 106 3.48 4.01 20.81
C LEU A 106 3.92 2.56 20.78
N VAL A 107 3.32 1.75 19.90
CA VAL A 107 3.69 0.34 19.76
C VAL A 107 5.09 0.19 19.18
N SER A 108 5.47 1.00 18.18
CA SER A 108 6.83 0.97 17.62
C SER A 108 7.90 1.31 18.65
N LEU A 109 7.60 2.21 19.59
CA LEU A 109 8.49 2.55 20.70
C LEU A 109 8.58 1.40 21.72
N CYS A 110 7.49 0.67 21.95
CA CYS A 110 7.50 -0.52 22.81
C CYS A 110 8.19 -1.73 22.16
N THR A 111 8.06 -1.95 20.84
CA THR A 111 8.66 -3.10 20.15
C THR A 111 10.14 -2.91 19.78
N ARG A 112 10.69 -1.70 19.87
CA ARG A 112 12.13 -1.42 19.66
C ARG A 112 12.99 -1.76 20.90
N ARG A 113 12.40 -2.35 21.94
CA ARG A 113 13.04 -2.64 23.24
C ARG A 113 13.11 -4.13 23.59
N SER A 114 13.36 -4.97 22.59
CA SER A 114 13.75 -6.37 22.82
C SER A 114 15.09 -6.60 22.10
N PRO A 115 16.18 -6.93 22.83
CA PRO A 115 17.45 -7.30 22.22
C PRO A 115 17.35 -8.60 21.41
#